data_AF-F8JLL0-F1
#
_entry.id   AF-F8JLL0-F1
#
_cell.length_a   1.000
_cell.length_b   1.000
_cell.length_c   1.000
_cell.angle_alpha   90.00
_cell.angle_beta   90.00
_cell.angle_gamma   90.00
#
_symmetry.space_group_name_H-M   'P 1'
#
loop_
_entity.id
_entity.type
_entity.pdbx_description
1 polymer ?
#
loop_
_entity_poly.entity_id
_entity_poly.type
_entity_poly.pdbx_seq_one_letter_code
_entity_poly.pdbx_strand_id
1 'polypeptide(L)'
;MADAAGVSPNLITRYFGGKEGLFLAATRVEIPVTTSLDGDLSTLGARLAAGIVERWFGAPGKDPLLILQRASGERPEAAEALAAFLDTHSLDPLHGYLRDSGLDDADARNRAAAIDAFVLGVSTRRRVLRSELGDPADLQAWLSATIQRLADG
;
A
#
# COMPACT_ATOMS: atom_id res chain seq x y z
N MET A 1 -8.50 10.87 -38.14
CA MET A 1 -8.48 9.69 -37.27
C MET A 1 -7.50 9.95 -36.14
N ALA A 2 -8.01 9.82 -34.91
CA ALA A 2 -7.35 9.70 -33.60
C ALA A 2 -5.93 10.27 -33.41
N ASP A 3 -5.89 11.48 -32.86
CA ASP A 3 -4.80 11.97 -32.04
C ASP A 3 -5.24 11.73 -30.58
N ALA A 4 -4.74 10.67 -29.94
CA ALA A 4 -5.09 10.35 -28.56
C ALA A 4 -3.93 9.67 -27.81
N ALA A 5 -3.43 10.41 -26.82
CA ALA A 5 -2.62 9.96 -25.68
C ALA A 5 -1.18 9.54 -25.98
N GLY A 6 -0.36 10.54 -26.32
CA GLY A 6 1.07 10.51 -26.07
C GLY A 6 1.39 10.39 -24.57
N VAL A 7 1.46 9.17 -24.07
CA VAL A 7 2.26 8.87 -22.87
C VAL A 7 3.66 8.55 -23.37
N SER A 8 4.48 9.59 -23.53
CA SER A 8 5.86 9.42 -23.99
C SER A 8 6.63 8.53 -23.00
N PRO A 9 7.41 7.54 -23.48
CA PRO A 9 8.33 6.70 -22.67
C PRO A 9 9.33 7.49 -21.81
N ASN A 10 9.40 8.80 -22.00
CA ASN A 10 10.34 9.73 -21.39
C ASN A 10 9.95 10.18 -19.95
N LEU A 11 8.76 9.84 -19.46
CA LEU A 11 8.33 10.30 -18.12
C LEU A 11 8.95 9.50 -16.97
N ILE A 12 9.35 8.24 -17.20
CA ILE A 12 10.00 7.42 -16.20
C ILE A 12 11.51 7.71 -16.17
N THR A 13 12.15 7.84 -17.32
CA THR A 13 13.58 8.19 -17.44
C THR A 13 13.89 9.60 -16.94
N ARG A 14 12.99 10.58 -17.15
CA ARG A 14 13.21 11.98 -16.71
C ARG A 14 13.17 12.18 -15.20
N TYR A 15 12.44 11.35 -14.46
CA TYR A 15 12.36 11.44 -12.99
C TYR A 15 13.23 10.41 -12.27
N PHE A 16 13.50 9.28 -12.90
CA PHE A 16 13.94 8.06 -12.21
C PHE A 16 14.96 7.25 -13.02
N GLY A 17 15.87 7.89 -13.77
CA GLY A 17 16.87 7.24 -14.62
C GLY A 17 17.33 5.84 -14.18
N GLY A 18 17.23 4.86 -15.10
CA GLY A 18 17.73 3.50 -14.89
C GLY A 18 17.03 2.69 -13.77
N LYS A 19 17.68 1.60 -13.32
CA LYS A 19 17.24 0.83 -12.13
C LYS A 19 17.41 1.69 -10.87
N GLU A 20 18.44 2.52 -10.80
CA GLU A 20 18.77 3.35 -9.65
C GLU A 20 17.68 4.38 -9.32
N GLY A 21 17.04 5.01 -10.32
CA GLY A 21 16.04 6.02 -10.03
C GLY A 21 14.67 5.44 -9.67
N LEU A 22 14.33 4.21 -10.07
CA LEU A 22 13.17 3.50 -9.53
C LEU A 22 13.38 3.16 -8.05
N PHE A 23 14.58 2.71 -7.68
CA PHE A 23 14.98 2.50 -6.29
C PHE A 23 14.89 3.82 -5.49
N LEU A 24 15.34 4.94 -6.08
CA LEU A 24 15.22 6.28 -5.51
C LEU A 24 13.77 6.81 -5.42
N ALA A 25 12.86 6.30 -6.27
CA ALA A 25 11.43 6.61 -6.17
C ALA A 25 10.82 5.93 -4.94
N ALA A 26 11.21 4.68 -4.68
CA ALA A 26 10.81 3.94 -3.49
C ALA A 26 11.34 4.59 -2.21
N THR A 27 12.57 5.12 -2.20
CA THR A 27 13.13 5.83 -1.03
C THR A 27 12.45 7.16 -0.68
N ARG A 28 11.59 7.70 -1.56
CA ARG A 28 10.79 8.91 -1.30
C ARG A 28 9.38 8.61 -0.83
N VAL A 29 8.99 7.34 -0.77
CA VAL A 29 7.68 6.93 -0.26
C VAL A 29 7.80 6.76 1.23
N GLU A 30 7.17 7.64 1.99
CA GLU A 30 6.86 7.38 3.39
C GLU A 30 5.49 6.71 3.45
N ILE A 31 5.43 5.51 4.04
CA ILE A 31 4.20 5.00 4.63
C ILE A 31 4.36 5.13 6.14
N PRO A 32 3.58 5.98 6.82
CA PRO A 32 3.65 6.13 8.27
C PRO A 32 2.97 4.96 8.99
N VAL A 33 3.29 3.72 8.62
CA VAL A 33 2.71 2.50 9.23
C VAL A 33 2.98 2.48 10.72
N THR A 34 4.16 2.91 11.16
CA THR A 34 4.55 2.96 12.57
C THR A 34 3.60 3.80 13.43
N THR A 35 3.01 4.87 12.88
CA THR A 35 1.99 5.67 13.59
C THR A 35 0.66 4.94 13.71
N SER A 36 0.28 4.16 12.69
CA SER A 36 -0.93 3.33 12.72
C SER A 36 -0.80 2.09 13.61
N LEU A 37 0.42 1.65 13.90
CA LEU A 37 0.70 0.51 14.79
C LEU A 37 0.80 0.91 16.27
N ASP A 38 0.68 2.20 16.61
CA ASP A 38 0.67 2.62 18.01
C ASP A 38 -0.72 2.37 18.66
N GLY A 39 -0.73 1.73 19.82
CA GLY A 39 -1.94 1.40 20.59
C GLY A 39 -2.46 -0.05 20.45
N ASP A 40 -3.64 -0.31 21.01
CA ASP A 40 -4.20 -1.66 21.18
C ASP A 40 -4.60 -2.34 19.87
N LEU A 41 -4.48 -3.68 19.83
CA LEU A 41 -4.86 -4.52 18.69
C LEU A 41 -6.35 -4.36 18.32
N SER A 42 -7.22 -4.13 19.31
CA SER A 42 -8.67 -3.99 19.16
C SER A 42 -9.12 -2.81 18.29
N THR A 43 -8.21 -1.87 18.01
CA THR A 43 -8.47 -0.69 17.18
C THR A 43 -7.51 -0.58 15.99
N LEU A 44 -6.72 -1.62 15.71
CA LEU A 44 -5.75 -1.66 14.61
C LEU A 44 -6.41 -1.37 13.26
N GLY A 45 -7.55 -2.03 12.97
CA GLY A 45 -8.25 -1.87 11.70
C GLY A 45 -8.66 -0.42 11.44
N ALA A 46 -9.16 0.27 12.48
CA ALA A 46 -9.56 1.67 12.37
C ALA A 46 -8.37 2.59 12.05
N ARG A 47 -7.23 2.39 12.72
CA ARG A 47 -6.02 3.20 12.52
C ARG A 47 -5.39 2.97 11.14
N LEU A 48 -5.33 1.72 10.69
CA LEU A 48 -4.83 1.39 9.34
C LEU A 48 -5.76 1.95 8.26
N ALA A 49 -7.07 1.75 8.39
CA ALA A 49 -8.04 2.24 7.42
C ALA A 49 -8.00 3.77 7.28
N ALA A 50 -7.88 4.50 8.39
CA ALA A 50 -7.74 5.96 8.37
C ALA A 50 -6.49 6.40 7.58
N GLY A 51 -5.33 5.82 7.87
CA GLY A 51 -4.09 6.15 7.13
C GLY A 51 -4.15 5.79 5.64
N ILE A 52 -4.77 4.66 5.31
CA ILE A 52 -4.95 4.21 3.92
C ILE A 52 -5.86 5.18 3.15
N VAL A 53 -7.03 5.52 3.71
CA VAL A 53 -7.99 6.42 3.07
C VAL A 53 -7.42 7.83 2.99
N GLU A 54 -6.78 8.34 4.04
CA GLU A 54 -6.10 9.64 4.02
C GLU A 54 -5.08 9.70 2.87
N ARG A 55 -4.26 8.66 2.68
CA ARG A 55 -3.32 8.60 1.55
C ARG A 55 -4.03 8.61 0.19
N TRP A 56 -5.15 7.90 0.06
CA TRP A 56 -5.84 7.73 -1.22
C TRP A 56 -6.68 8.95 -1.63
N PHE A 57 -7.12 9.78 -0.68
CA PHE A 57 -8.02 10.91 -0.94
C PHE A 57 -7.47 12.27 -0.50
N GLY A 58 -6.56 12.33 0.47
CA GLY A 58 -6.10 13.57 1.10
C GLY A 58 -4.98 14.30 0.35
N ALA A 59 -4.19 13.62 -0.48
CA ALA A 59 -3.07 14.23 -1.20
C ALA A 59 -3.38 14.44 -2.70
N PRO A 60 -3.78 15.66 -3.13
CA PRO A 60 -3.85 15.99 -4.55
C PRO A 60 -2.44 16.06 -5.15
N GLY A 61 -1.96 14.93 -5.67
CA GLY A 61 -0.61 14.82 -6.24
C GLY A 61 -0.30 13.45 -6.84
N LYS A 62 0.91 13.30 -7.38
CA LYS A 62 1.43 12.03 -7.87
C LYS A 62 1.91 11.19 -6.69
N ASP A 63 1.08 10.28 -6.18
CA ASP A 63 1.51 9.29 -5.19
C ASP A 63 2.61 8.38 -5.80
N PRO A 64 3.86 8.43 -5.31
CA PRO A 64 4.94 7.64 -5.89
C PRO A 64 4.74 6.13 -5.69
N LEU A 65 4.03 5.70 -4.64
CA LEU A 65 3.68 4.29 -4.43
C LEU A 65 2.72 3.80 -5.52
N LEU A 66 1.77 4.63 -5.95
CA LEU A 66 0.89 4.30 -7.07
C LEU A 66 1.64 4.24 -8.40
N ILE A 67 2.65 5.10 -8.60
CA ILE A 67 3.51 5.03 -9.78
C ILE A 67 4.29 3.71 -9.79
N LEU A 68 4.88 3.34 -8.65
CA LEU A 68 5.64 2.10 -8.51
C LEU A 68 4.74 0.87 -8.69
N GLN A 69 3.54 0.88 -8.09
CA GLN A 69 2.53 -0.18 -8.24
C GLN A 69 2.04 -0.35 -9.69
N ARG A 70 2.03 0.72 -10.50
CA ARG A 70 1.72 0.59 -11.94
C ARG A 70 2.90 -0.02 -12.71
N ALA A 71 4.12 0.42 -12.40
CA ALA A 71 5.33 -0.07 -13.06
C ALA A 71 5.61 -1.55 -12.76
N SER A 72 5.23 -2.05 -11.57
CA SER A 72 5.46 -3.45 -11.18
C SER A 72 4.72 -4.46 -12.07
N GLY A 73 3.63 -4.06 -12.72
CA GLY A 73 2.90 -4.93 -13.66
C GLY A 73 3.62 -5.14 -15.00
N GLU A 74 4.56 -4.26 -15.34
CA GLU A 74 5.23 -4.25 -16.65
C GLU A 74 6.73 -4.54 -16.56
N ARG A 75 7.35 -4.31 -15.39
CA ARG A 75 8.81 -4.34 -15.21
C ARG A 75 9.18 -5.17 -13.98
N PRO A 76 9.91 -6.28 -14.13
CA PRO A 76 10.33 -7.12 -13.01
C PRO A 76 11.05 -6.35 -11.91
N GLU A 77 11.93 -5.41 -12.25
CA GLU A 77 12.67 -4.63 -11.25
C GLU A 77 11.78 -3.70 -10.43
N ALA A 78 10.70 -3.19 -11.01
CA ALA A 78 9.73 -2.38 -10.28
C ALA A 78 8.89 -3.25 -9.34
N ALA A 79 8.63 -4.50 -9.70
CA ALA A 79 7.97 -5.47 -8.82
C ALA A 79 8.87 -5.84 -7.64
N GLU A 80 10.15 -6.13 -7.88
CA GLU A 80 11.14 -6.39 -6.84
C GLU A 80 11.27 -5.19 -5.89
N ALA A 81 11.38 -3.97 -6.42
CA ALA A 81 11.47 -2.77 -5.61
C ALA A 81 10.21 -2.50 -4.79
N LEU A 82 9.02 -2.74 -5.35
CA LEU A 82 7.76 -2.61 -4.62
C LEU A 82 7.65 -3.64 -3.49
N ALA A 83 8.00 -4.90 -3.77
CA ALA A 83 7.98 -5.97 -2.78
C ALA A 83 8.91 -5.64 -1.61
N ALA A 84 10.20 -5.35 -1.88
CA ALA A 84 11.16 -5.00 -0.83
C ALA A 84 10.74 -3.79 0.00
N PHE A 85 10.12 -2.80 -0.65
CA PHE A 85 9.59 -1.61 0.04
C PHE A 85 8.42 -1.96 0.96
N LEU A 86 7.43 -2.73 0.49
CA LEU A 86 6.28 -3.15 1.29
C LEU A 86 6.69 -4.10 2.41
N ASP A 87 7.62 -5.02 2.16
CA ASP A 87 8.20 -5.91 3.17
C ASP A 87 8.77 -5.07 4.33
N THR A 88 9.66 -4.15 4.00
CA THR A 88 10.38 -3.33 5.00
C THR A 88 9.47 -2.35 5.75
N HIS A 89 8.53 -1.70 5.05
CA HIS A 89 7.79 -0.56 5.58
C HIS A 89 6.33 -0.87 5.95
N SER A 90 5.82 -2.05 5.64
CA SER A 90 4.44 -2.46 5.90
C SER A 90 4.37 -3.84 6.55
N LEU A 91 4.82 -4.88 5.86
CA LEU A 91 4.62 -6.27 6.27
C LEU A 91 5.43 -6.62 7.54
N ASP A 92 6.73 -6.34 7.56
CA ASP A 92 7.59 -6.67 8.70
C ASP A 92 7.19 -5.90 9.97
N PRO A 93 6.91 -4.57 9.92
CA PRO A 93 6.38 -3.84 11.08
C PRO A 93 5.05 -4.40 11.59
N LEU A 94 4.13 -4.76 10.68
CA LEU A 94 2.82 -5.31 11.05
C LEU A 94 2.95 -6.70 11.67
N HIS A 95 3.82 -7.56 11.12
CA HIS A 95 4.13 -8.87 11.70
C HIS A 95 4.72 -8.71 13.10
N GLY A 96 5.71 -7.84 13.27
CA GLY A 96 6.31 -7.53 14.58
C GLY A 96 5.26 -7.07 15.60
N TYR A 97 4.40 -6.13 15.21
CA TYR A 97 3.31 -5.65 16.05
C TYR A 97 2.35 -6.76 16.47
N LEU A 98 1.89 -7.59 15.53
CA LEU A 98 0.96 -8.69 15.83
C LEU A 98 1.60 -9.73 16.75
N ARG A 99 2.87 -10.07 16.53
CA ARG A 99 3.60 -10.96 17.42
C ARG A 99 3.72 -10.36 18.83
N ASP A 100 4.07 -9.08 18.92
CA ASP A 100 4.25 -8.38 20.19
C ASP A 100 2.91 -8.19 20.94
N SER A 101 1.77 -8.30 20.26
CA SER A 101 0.43 -8.34 20.86
C SER A 101 0.04 -9.69 21.47
N GLY A 102 0.93 -10.69 21.42
CA GLY A 102 0.77 -11.98 22.11
C GLY A 102 0.37 -13.16 21.21
N LEU A 103 0.33 -12.97 19.88
CA LEU A 103 0.15 -14.05 18.93
C LEU A 103 1.42 -14.89 18.79
N ASP A 104 1.28 -16.17 18.43
CA ASP A 104 2.43 -16.94 17.97
C ASP A 104 2.96 -16.42 16.62
N ASP A 105 4.21 -16.74 16.31
CA ASP A 105 4.89 -16.19 15.13
C ASP A 105 4.22 -16.60 13.80
N ALA A 106 3.65 -17.81 13.74
CA ALA A 106 3.04 -18.32 12.52
C ALA A 106 1.70 -17.61 12.26
N ASP A 107 0.87 -17.47 13.30
CA ASP A 107 -0.39 -16.74 13.25
C ASP A 107 -0.15 -15.26 12.95
N ALA A 108 0.80 -14.61 13.63
CA ALA A 108 1.15 -13.22 13.37
C ALA A 108 1.59 -13.01 11.91
N ARG A 109 2.43 -13.90 11.37
CA ARG A 109 2.87 -13.85 9.96
C ARG A 109 1.70 -14.03 8.99
N ASN A 110 0.84 -15.01 9.23
CA ASN A 110 -0.30 -15.30 8.37
C ASN A 110 -1.30 -14.13 8.32
N ARG A 111 -1.60 -13.53 9.49
CA ARG A 111 -2.51 -12.37 9.59
C ARG A 111 -1.92 -11.13 8.94
N ALA A 112 -0.63 -10.84 9.15
CA ALA A 112 0.06 -9.74 8.50
C ALA A 112 0.01 -9.88 6.97
N ALA A 113 0.34 -11.07 6.44
CA ALA A 113 0.30 -11.34 5.01
C ALA A 113 -1.13 -11.23 4.43
N ALA A 114 -2.15 -11.67 5.18
CA ALA A 114 -3.54 -11.55 4.75
C ALA A 114 -3.98 -10.08 4.67
N ILE A 115 -3.60 -9.25 5.64
CA ILE A 115 -3.88 -7.81 5.65
C ILE A 115 -3.17 -7.12 4.47
N ASP A 116 -1.89 -7.42 4.26
CA ASP A 116 -1.10 -6.82 3.17
C ASP A 116 -1.70 -7.14 1.79
N ALA A 117 -1.97 -8.44 1.53
CA ALA A 117 -2.58 -8.89 0.29
C ALA A 117 -3.97 -8.27 0.06
N PHE A 118 -4.79 -8.17 1.11
CA PHE A 118 -6.10 -7.52 1.05
C PHE A 118 -5.98 -6.04 0.65
N VAL A 119 -5.13 -5.27 1.34
CA VAL A 119 -4.94 -3.84 1.07
C VAL A 119 -4.38 -3.60 -0.34
N LEU A 120 -3.43 -4.42 -0.80
CA LEU A 120 -2.91 -4.35 -2.17
C LEU A 120 -3.99 -4.63 -3.21
N GLY A 121 -4.87 -5.60 -2.97
CA GLY A 121 -6.02 -5.89 -3.83
C GLY A 121 -6.97 -4.70 -3.95
N VAL A 122 -7.35 -4.10 -2.82
CA VAL A 122 -8.22 -2.91 -2.79
C VAL A 122 -7.53 -1.72 -3.46
N SER A 123 -6.24 -1.48 -3.17
CA SER A 123 -5.44 -0.43 -3.82
C SER A 123 -5.43 -0.62 -5.33
N THR A 124 -5.23 -1.84 -5.82
CA THR A 124 -5.24 -2.15 -7.26
C THR A 124 -6.59 -1.85 -7.88
N ARG A 125 -7.69 -2.35 -7.29
CA ARG A 125 -9.05 -2.13 -7.79
C ARG A 125 -9.39 -0.64 -7.86
N ARG A 126 -9.08 0.11 -6.82
CA ARG A 126 -9.37 1.54 -6.73
C ARG A 126 -8.45 2.38 -7.61
N ARG A 127 -7.13 2.21 -7.49
CA ARG A 127 -6.14 3.20 -7.94
C ARG A 127 -5.48 2.85 -9.27
N VAL A 128 -5.37 1.56 -9.57
CA VAL A 128 -4.85 1.07 -10.86
C VAL A 128 -6.00 0.91 -11.84
N LEU A 129 -7.04 0.16 -11.45
CA LEU A 129 -8.23 -0.10 -12.28
C LEU A 129 -9.28 1.02 -12.23
N ARG A 130 -9.05 2.07 -11.43
CA ARG A 130 -9.92 3.27 -11.36
C ARG A 130 -11.38 2.95 -11.05
N SER A 131 -11.62 1.93 -10.24
CA SER A 131 -12.98 1.58 -9.81
C SER A 131 -13.41 2.47 -8.65
N GLU A 132 -14.64 2.97 -8.72
CA GLU A 132 -15.31 3.59 -7.59
C GLU A 132 -15.69 2.51 -6.56
N LEU A 133 -15.29 2.71 -5.30
CA LEU A 133 -15.54 1.77 -4.19
C LEU A 133 -16.39 2.41 -3.10
N GLY A 134 -17.31 3.29 -3.49
CA GLY A 134 -18.10 4.11 -2.58
C GLY A 134 -17.40 5.41 -2.19
N ASP A 135 -18.04 6.17 -1.31
CA ASP A 135 -17.45 7.39 -0.76
C ASP A 135 -16.29 7.07 0.21
N PRO A 136 -15.45 8.06 0.54
CA PRO A 136 -14.29 7.84 1.40
C PRO A 136 -14.65 7.30 2.80
N ALA A 137 -15.79 7.70 3.36
CA ALA A 137 -16.19 7.35 4.72
C ALA A 137 -16.68 5.90 4.78
N ASP A 138 -17.52 5.50 3.83
CA ASP A 138 -17.99 4.12 3.68
C ASP A 138 -16.81 3.16 3.42
N LEU A 139 -15.88 3.56 2.56
CA LEU A 139 -14.68 2.78 2.28
C LEU A 139 -13.81 2.63 3.52
N GLN A 140 -13.64 3.70 4.31
CA GLN A 140 -12.88 3.65 5.56
C GLN A 140 -13.53 2.69 6.56
N ALA A 141 -14.84 2.78 6.76
CA ALA A 141 -15.57 1.90 7.68
C ALA A 141 -15.45 0.42 7.26
N TRP A 142 -15.61 0.14 5.97
CA TRP A 142 -15.48 -1.21 5.43
C TRP A 142 -14.06 -1.78 5.54
N LEU A 143 -13.05 -0.98 5.22
CA LEU A 143 -11.63 -1.33 5.40
C LEU A 143 -11.34 -1.61 6.87
N SER A 144 -11.78 -0.73 7.77
CA SER A 144 -11.58 -0.86 9.21
C SER A 144 -12.11 -2.19 9.72
N ALA A 145 -13.37 -2.51 9.43
CA ALA A 145 -13.98 -3.75 9.88
C ALA A 145 -13.32 -4.99 9.27
N THR A 146 -12.91 -4.93 8.00
CA THR A 146 -12.29 -6.08 7.32
C THR A 146 -10.87 -6.34 7.80
N ILE A 147 -10.05 -5.29 7.93
CA ILE A 147 -8.70 -5.39 8.46
C ILE A 147 -8.73 -5.89 9.91
N GLN A 148 -9.66 -5.39 10.74
CA GLN A 148 -9.78 -5.86 12.12
C GLN A 148 -10.12 -7.36 12.18
N ARG A 149 -11.04 -7.86 11.34
CA ARG A 149 -11.33 -9.30 11.27
C ARG A 149 -10.11 -10.12 10.88
N LEU A 150 -9.30 -9.65 9.92
CA LEU A 150 -8.06 -10.34 9.53
C LEU A 150 -7.02 -10.32 10.66
N ALA A 151 -6.98 -9.26 11.46
CA ALA A 151 -6.11 -9.14 12.62
C ALA A 151 -6.56 -10.01 13.80
N ASP A 152 -7.87 -10.18 13.99
CA ASP A 152 -8.47 -10.94 15.09
C ASP A 152 -8.45 -12.46 14.85
N GLY A 153 -8.39 -12.90 13.57
CA GLY A 153 -8.30 -14.31 13.17
C GLY A 153 -9.66 -14.93 12.88
#